data_AF-A0A970RAI5-F1
#
_entry.id   AF-A0A970RAI5-F1
#
_cell.length_a   1.000
_cell.length_b   1.000
_cell.length_c   1.000
_cell.angle_alpha   90.00
_cell.angle_beta   90.00
_cell.angle_gamma   90.00
#
_symmetry.space_group_name_H-M   'P 1'
#
loop_
_entity.id
_entity.type
_entity.pdbx_description
1 polymer ?
#
loop_
_entity_poly.entity_id
_entity_poly.type
_entity_poly.pdbx_seq_one_letter_code
_entity_poly.pdbx_strand_id
1 'polypeptide(L)'
;SFNLYAGYQKRADSSPLYEDMVRFPRGWSQLFASEVSSFAANYKFPIAYPDISIWSLAYLKRLKANIFYDYAVGKYYDVHANWQSAGVEIFADVHLLRLPAPIELGYRLVWRPEVSDWQSEFLFSVSFDSF
;
A
#
# COMPACT_ATOMS: atom_id res chain seq x y z
N SER A 1 -7.65 -10.59 -5.94
CA SER A 1 -7.76 -11.02 -4.54
C SER A 1 -8.34 -9.90 -3.71
N PHE A 2 -9.18 -10.26 -2.74
CA PHE A 2 -9.68 -9.34 -1.73
C PHE A 2 -8.92 -9.60 -0.42
N ASN A 3 -8.47 -8.55 0.26
CA ASN A 3 -7.75 -8.64 1.51
C ASN A 3 -8.30 -7.60 2.50
N LEU A 4 -8.64 -8.07 3.70
CA LEU A 4 -9.07 -7.25 4.81
C LEU A 4 -8.06 -7.37 5.94
N TYR A 5 -7.83 -6.24 6.62
CA TYR A 5 -6.99 -6.15 7.79
C TYR A 5 -7.72 -5.35 8.87
N ALA A 6 -7.61 -5.80 10.11
CA ALA A 6 -8.05 -5.08 11.29
C ALA A 6 -7.02 -5.30 12.40
N GLY A 7 -6.73 -4.25 13.17
CA GLY A 7 -5.77 -4.29 14.27
C GLY A 7 -6.14 -3.29 15.36
N TYR A 8 -5.78 -3.62 16.60
CA TYR A 8 -5.92 -2.74 17.75
C TYR A 8 -4.61 -2.74 18.54
N GLN A 9 -4.17 -1.55 18.95
CA GLN A 9 -2.99 -1.37 19.75
C GLN A 9 -3.26 -0.35 20.86
N LYS A 10 -2.76 -0.66 22.06
CA LYS A 10 -2.74 0.25 23.20
C LYS A 10 -1.32 0.31 23.76
N ARG A 11 -0.77 1.52 23.85
CA ARG A 11 0.52 1.85 24.44
C ARG A 11 0.33 2.55 25.78
N ALA A 12 1.21 2.24 26.72
CA ALA A 12 1.30 2.92 28.01
C ALA A 12 1.94 4.31 27.89
N ASP A 13 2.80 4.51 26.89
CA ASP A 13 3.47 5.79 26.60
C ASP A 13 3.37 6.09 25.10
N SER A 14 3.11 7.35 24.75
CA SER A 14 2.94 7.83 23.36
C SER A 14 4.27 8.18 22.67
N SER A 15 5.39 7.84 23.30
CA SER A 15 6.73 8.10 22.80
C SER A 15 6.98 7.46 21.42
N PRO A 16 7.59 8.20 20.48
CA PRO A 16 7.89 7.71 19.12
C PRO A 16 9.04 6.69 19.08
N LEU A 17 9.60 6.31 20.23
CA LEU A 17 10.73 5.38 20.33
C LEU A 17 10.38 3.93 19.95
N TYR A 18 9.09 3.59 19.90
CA TYR A 18 8.61 2.26 19.55
C TYR A 18 7.78 2.30 18.26
N GLU A 19 8.15 1.46 17.29
CA GLU A 19 7.37 1.27 16.07
C GLU A 19 5.97 0.74 16.40
N ASP A 20 4.99 1.18 15.60
CA ASP A 20 3.64 0.70 15.73
C ASP A 20 3.49 -0.70 15.10
N MET A 21 2.83 -1.59 15.84
CA MET A 21 2.53 -2.95 15.37
C MET A 21 1.28 -2.97 14.49
N VAL A 22 0.42 -1.96 14.60
CA VAL A 22 -0.73 -1.79 13.72
C VAL A 22 -0.33 -1.12 12.41
N ARG A 23 -0.92 -1.60 11.31
CA ARG A 23 -0.68 -1.02 9.99
C ARG A 23 -1.18 0.41 9.92
N PHE A 24 -0.32 1.33 9.50
CA PHE A 24 -0.73 2.70 9.25
C PHE A 24 -1.55 2.83 7.97
N PRO A 25 -2.56 3.72 7.95
CA PRO A 25 -3.19 4.14 6.70
C PRO A 25 -2.14 4.67 5.73
N ARG A 26 -2.23 4.30 4.45
CA ARG A 26 -1.25 4.69 3.44
C ARG A 26 -1.15 6.22 3.33
N GLY A 27 0.06 6.73 3.11
CA GLY A 27 0.33 8.17 3.04
C GLY A 27 0.42 8.89 4.39
N TRP A 28 0.39 8.16 5.51
CA TRP A 28 0.69 8.70 6.85
C TRP A 28 2.00 8.09 7.37
N SER A 29 2.91 8.94 7.85
CA SER A 29 4.24 8.51 8.28
C SER A 29 4.34 8.14 9.76
N GLN A 30 3.53 8.77 10.63
CA GLN A 30 3.53 8.53 12.08
C GLN A 30 2.13 8.81 12.65
N LEU A 31 1.67 7.94 13.56
CA LEU A 31 0.45 8.17 14.35
C LEU A 31 0.86 8.47 15.80
N PHE A 32 0.72 9.73 16.21
CA PHE A 32 0.92 10.11 17.61
C PHE A 32 -0.34 9.77 18.42
N ALA A 33 -0.52 8.49 18.76
CA ALA A 33 -1.64 8.03 19.57
C ALA A 33 -1.25 6.89 20.53
N SER A 34 -1.79 6.94 21.74
CA SER A 34 -1.62 5.92 22.77
C SER A 34 -2.53 4.73 22.52
N GLU A 35 -3.72 4.93 21.97
CA GLU A 35 -4.61 3.87 21.52
C GLU A 35 -4.88 4.04 20.03
N VAL A 36 -4.74 2.98 19.23
CA VAL A 36 -4.98 3.00 17.78
C VAL A 36 -5.74 1.75 17.37
N SER A 37 -6.87 1.94 16.70
CA SER A 37 -7.57 0.91 15.93
C SER A 37 -7.36 1.18 14.45
N SER A 38 -6.90 0.19 13.70
CA SER A 38 -6.68 0.29 12.25
C SER A 38 -7.52 -0.73 11.50
N PHE A 39 -8.08 -0.31 10.38
CA PHE A 39 -8.84 -1.14 9.45
C PHE A 39 -8.38 -0.82 8.03
N ALA A 40 -8.18 -1.85 7.21
CA ALA A 40 -7.78 -1.68 5.82
C ALA A 40 -8.46 -2.72 4.92
N ALA A 41 -8.95 -2.26 3.78
CA ALA A 41 -9.56 -3.07 2.74
C ALA A 41 -8.81 -2.89 1.42
N ASN A 42 -8.53 -4.00 0.75
CA ASN A 42 -7.81 -4.04 -0.51
C ASN A 42 -8.54 -4.96 -1.50
N TYR A 43 -8.68 -4.50 -2.73
CA TYR A 43 -9.25 -5.29 -3.81
C TYR A 43 -8.37 -5.22 -5.05
N LYS A 44 -7.57 -6.27 -5.27
CA LYS A 44 -6.65 -6.41 -6.40
C LYS A 44 -7.30 -7.22 -7.50
N PHE A 45 -7.29 -6.72 -8.74
CA PHE A 45 -7.86 -7.40 -9.89
C PHE A 45 -6.95 -7.25 -11.13
N PRO A 46 -6.91 -8.26 -12.02
CA PRO A 46 -6.21 -8.10 -13.30
C PRO A 46 -7.00 -7.14 -14.18
N ILE A 47 -6.33 -6.13 -14.74
CA ILE A 47 -6.92 -5.23 -15.74
C ILE A 47 -6.84 -5.89 -17.11
N ALA A 48 -5.63 -6.31 -17.49
CA ALA A 48 -5.36 -6.85 -18.79
C ALA A 48 -4.12 -7.76 -18.77
N TYR A 49 -4.02 -8.61 -19.77
CA TYR A 49 -2.84 -9.43 -20.07
C TYR A 49 -2.28 -8.98 -21.41
N PRO A 50 -1.72 -7.76 -21.49
CA PRO A 50 -1.08 -7.30 -22.70
C PRO A 50 0.17 -8.15 -22.89
N ASP A 51 0.11 -9.11 -23.81
CA ASP A 51 1.25 -9.92 -24.24
C ASP A 51 2.10 -9.07 -25.20
N ILE A 52 2.77 -8.05 -24.64
CA ILE A 52 3.53 -7.06 -25.41
C ILE A 52 5.01 -7.30 -25.18
N SER A 53 5.68 -7.75 -26.23
CA SER A 53 7.14 -7.75 -26.33
C SER A 53 7.61 -6.37 -26.76
N ILE A 54 8.20 -5.63 -25.83
CA ILE A 54 8.94 -4.40 -26.12
C ILE A 54 10.36 -4.83 -26.50
N TRP A 55 10.52 -5.15 -27.77
CA TRP A 55 11.79 -5.58 -28.36
C TRP A 55 12.29 -6.92 -27.80
N SER A 56 13.56 -7.25 -28.05
CA SER A 56 14.25 -8.40 -27.44
C SER A 56 14.56 -8.21 -25.95
N LEU A 57 14.29 -7.03 -25.38
CA LEU A 57 14.81 -6.63 -24.06
C LEU A 57 13.75 -6.66 -22.96
N ALA A 58 12.48 -6.42 -23.25
CA ALA A 58 11.45 -6.31 -22.22
C ALA A 58 10.15 -6.97 -22.67
N TYR A 59 9.50 -7.66 -21.74
CA TYR A 59 8.22 -8.32 -21.98
C TYR A 59 7.23 -7.93 -20.88
N LEU A 60 6.19 -7.20 -21.26
CA LEU A 60 5.07 -6.90 -20.37
C LEU A 60 4.13 -8.11 -20.39
N LYS A 61 3.80 -8.66 -19.23
CA LYS A 61 2.98 -9.88 -19.10
C LYS A 61 1.58 -9.60 -18.60
N ARG A 62 1.44 -8.65 -17.66
CA ARG A 62 0.21 -8.45 -16.93
C ARG A 62 0.12 -7.04 -16.38
N LEU A 63 -1.07 -6.46 -16.48
CA LEU A 63 -1.46 -5.23 -15.81
C LEU A 63 -2.48 -5.57 -14.71
N LYS A 64 -2.23 -5.12 -13.49
CA LYS A 64 -3.09 -5.31 -12.32
C LYS A 64 -3.47 -3.95 -11.76
N ALA A 65 -4.67 -3.83 -11.23
CA ALA A 65 -5.06 -2.72 -10.37
C ALA A 65 -5.35 -3.23 -8.97
N ASN A 66 -5.15 -2.37 -7.97
CA ASN A 66 -5.63 -2.54 -6.62
C ASN A 66 -6.33 -1.26 -6.20
N ILE A 67 -7.57 -1.36 -5.76
CA ILE A 67 -8.23 -0.26 -5.05
C ILE A 67 -8.14 -0.52 -3.56
N PHE A 68 -7.96 0.54 -2.79
CA PHE A 68 -7.82 0.41 -1.35
C PHE A 68 -8.51 1.51 -0.58
N TYR A 69 -8.90 1.16 0.64
CA TYR A 69 -9.42 2.06 1.65
C TYR A 69 -8.85 1.67 3.00
N ASP A 70 -8.13 2.58 3.63
CA ASP A 70 -7.58 2.42 4.97
C ASP A 70 -8.18 3.48 5.90
N TYR A 71 -8.52 3.06 7.12
CA TYR A 71 -9.16 3.87 8.14
C TYR A 71 -8.53 3.52 9.49
N ALA A 72 -8.01 4.50 10.19
CA ALA A 72 -7.56 4.35 11.56
C ALA A 72 -8.19 5.41 12.46
N VAL A 73 -8.41 5.03 13.71
CA VAL A 73 -8.80 5.95 14.77
C VAL A 73 -7.83 5.75 15.92
N GLY A 74 -7.41 6.86 16.51
CA GLY A 74 -6.61 6.81 17.71
C GLY A 74 -6.97 7.88 18.71
N LYS A 75 -6.43 7.71 19.91
CA LYS A 75 -6.57 8.67 21.01
C LYS A 75 -5.21 9.16 21.46
N TYR A 76 -5.11 10.46 21.68
CA TYR A 76 -3.94 11.12 22.23
C TYR A 76 -4.39 12.04 23.36
N TYR A 77 -4.09 11.68 24.62
CA TYR A 77 -4.49 12.44 25.82
C TYR A 77 -5.95 12.97 25.76
N ASP A 78 -6.90 12.05 25.52
CA ASP A 78 -8.35 12.29 25.35
C ASP A 78 -8.83 12.98 24.05
N VAL A 79 -7.90 13.43 23.20
CA VAL A 79 -8.24 13.91 21.84
C VAL A 79 -8.35 12.72 20.91
N HIS A 80 -9.47 12.64 20.18
CA HIS A 80 -9.66 11.63 19.14
C HIS A 80 -9.06 12.15 17.84
N ALA A 81 -8.18 11.35 17.23
CA ALA A 81 -7.68 11.58 15.89
C ALA A 81 -8.21 10.45 14.99
N ASN A 82 -8.70 10.82 13.83
CA ASN A 82 -9.02 9.89 12.76
C ASN A 82 -7.94 10.03 11.67
N TRP A 83 -7.73 8.97 10.90
CA TRP A 83 -6.84 8.98 9.75
C TRP A 83 -7.48 8.14 8.67
N GLN A 84 -7.65 8.74 7.49
CA GLN A 84 -8.29 8.07 6.37
C GLN A 84 -7.42 8.20 5.13
N SER A 85 -7.37 7.13 4.34
CA SER A 85 -6.71 7.13 3.04
C SER A 85 -7.44 6.20 2.09
N ALA A 86 -7.75 6.71 0.90
CA ALA A 86 -8.36 5.93 -0.17
C ALA A 86 -7.50 6.09 -1.42
N GLY A 87 -7.45 5.08 -2.28
CA GLY A 87 -6.63 5.23 -3.48
C GLY A 87 -6.64 4.04 -4.40
N VAL A 88 -5.76 4.16 -5.40
CA VAL A 88 -5.60 3.18 -6.46
C VAL A 88 -4.12 2.93 -6.69
N GLU A 89 -3.78 1.67 -6.91
CA GLU A 89 -2.45 1.22 -7.29
C GLU A 89 -2.56 0.49 -8.62
N ILE A 90 -1.66 0.77 -9.55
CA ILE A 90 -1.54 0.08 -10.83
C ILE A 90 -0.19 -0.61 -10.84
N PHE A 91 -0.15 -1.87 -11.26
CA PHE A 91 1.06 -2.69 -11.32
C PHE A 91 1.22 -3.30 -12.71
N ALA A 92 2.45 -3.32 -13.21
CA ALA A 92 2.88 -3.90 -14.46
C ALA A 92 3.97 -4.95 -14.19
N ASP A 93 3.68 -6.20 -14.54
CA ASP A 93 4.65 -7.29 -14.47
C ASP A 93 5.50 -7.30 -15.74
N VAL A 94 6.79 -7.00 -15.61
CA VAL A 94 7.75 -6.91 -16.71
C VAL A 94 8.88 -7.92 -16.52
N HIS A 95 9.22 -8.65 -17.56
CA HIS A 95 10.43 -9.49 -17.61
C HIS A 95 11.47 -8.77 -18.47
N LEU A 96 12.60 -8.41 -17.87
CA LEU A 96 13.71 -7.80 -18.60
C LEU A 96 14.74 -8.88 -18.98
N LEU A 97 15.25 -8.85 -20.21
CA LEU A 97 16.49 -9.50 -20.66
C LEU A 97 16.63 -11.00 -20.38
N ARG A 98 15.53 -11.77 -20.39
CA ARG A 98 15.52 -13.19 -19.96
C ARG A 98 16.02 -13.39 -18.52
N LEU A 99 16.00 -12.34 -17.69
CA LEU A 99 16.28 -12.48 -16.27
C LEU A 99 15.23 -13.42 -15.66
N PRO A 100 15.67 -14.35 -14.80
CA PRO A 100 14.75 -15.28 -14.15
C PRO A 100 13.85 -14.59 -13.11
N ALA A 101 14.22 -13.38 -12.64
CA ALA A 101 13.46 -12.62 -11.68
C ALA A 101 12.47 -11.66 -12.38
N PRO A 102 11.15 -11.86 -12.28
CA PRO A 102 10.18 -10.90 -12.75
C PRO A 102 10.25 -9.61 -11.94
N ILE A 103 10.16 -8.48 -12.63
CA ILE A 103 10.10 -7.14 -12.03
C ILE A 103 8.64 -6.70 -12.03
N GLU A 104 8.12 -6.29 -10.88
CA GLU A 104 6.81 -5.64 -10.75
C GLU A 104 7.04 -4.13 -10.56
N LEU A 105 6.67 -3.35 -11.57
CA LEU A 105 6.63 -1.90 -11.50
C LEU A 105 5.23 -1.47 -11.10
N GLY A 106 5.10 -0.48 -10.23
CA GLY A 106 3.79 0.02 -9.84
C GLY A 106 3.76 1.51 -9.60
N TYR A 107 2.55 2.05 -9.63
CA TYR A 107 2.27 3.44 -9.33
C TYR A 107 1.06 3.51 -8.42
N ARG A 108 1.21 4.20 -7.29
CA ARG A 108 0.18 4.36 -6.26
C ARG A 108 -0.24 5.81 -6.20
N LEU A 109 -1.55 6.03 -6.22
CA LEU A 109 -2.18 7.30 -5.92
C LEU A 109 -2.99 7.16 -4.65
N VAL A 110 -2.65 7.97 -3.65
CA VAL A 110 -3.31 8.04 -2.35
C VAL A 110 -4.01 9.38 -2.25
N TRP A 111 -5.31 9.35 -2.00
CA TRP A 111 -6.09 10.50 -1.61
C TRP A 111 -6.34 10.43 -0.10
N ARG A 112 -6.04 11.53 0.59
CA ARG A 112 -6.22 11.67 2.05
C ARG A 112 -7.34 12.69 2.30
N PRO A 113 -8.60 12.26 2.49
CA PRO A 113 -9.76 13.15 2.55
C PRO A 113 -9.64 14.21 3.65
N GLU A 114 -9.07 13.83 4.78
CA GLU A 114 -8.97 14.66 5.98
C GLU A 114 -8.11 15.91 5.78
N VAL A 115 -7.01 15.77 5.03
CA VAL A 115 -6.10 16.88 4.71
C VAL A 115 -6.31 17.41 3.29
N SER A 116 -7.27 16.85 2.55
CA SER A 116 -7.56 17.16 1.14
C SER A 116 -6.32 17.10 0.23
N ASP A 117 -5.40 16.18 0.52
CA ASP A 117 -4.12 16.06 -0.17
C ASP A 117 -4.03 14.80 -1.04
N TRP A 118 -3.24 14.89 -2.10
CA TRP A 118 -2.94 13.79 -3.01
C TRP A 118 -1.46 13.44 -2.93
N GLN A 119 -1.18 12.17 -2.65
CA GLN A 119 0.17 11.63 -2.67
C GLN A 119 0.32 10.60 -3.77
N SER A 120 1.47 10.63 -4.43
CA SER A 120 1.84 9.67 -5.46
C SER A 120 3.13 8.96 -5.07
N GLU A 121 3.15 7.65 -5.19
CA GLU A 121 4.32 6.82 -4.91
C GLU A 121 4.62 5.92 -6.10
N PHE A 122 5.90 5.83 -6.47
CA PHE A 122 6.39 4.81 -7.39
C PHE A 122 6.73 3.55 -6.59
N LEU A 123 6.21 2.41 -7.05
CA LEU A 123 6.43 1.11 -6.43
C LEU A 123 7.34 0.28 -7.33
N PHE A 124 8.34 -0.35 -6.73
CA PHE A 124 9.25 -1.26 -7.41
C PHE A 124 9.42 -2.49 -6.55
N SER A 125 9.22 -3.66 -7.15
CA SER A 125 9.42 -4.93 -6.49
C SER A 125 10.10 -5.91 -7.44
N VAL A 126 11.00 -6.72 -6.90
CA VAL A 126 11.64 -7.83 -7.62
C VAL A 126 11.38 -9.09 -6.80
N SER A 127 10.68 -10.04 -7.40
CA SER A 127 10.46 -11.33 -6.77
C SER A 127 11.57 -12.28 -7.20
N PHE A 128 12.39 -12.71 -6.23
CA PHE A 128 13.38 -13.77 -6.40
C PHE A 128 12.82 -15.13 -5.99
N ASP A 129 11.56 -15.40 -6.33
CA ASP A 129 10.99 -16.73 -6.13
C ASP A 129 11.63 -17.68 -7.13
N SER A 130 12.82 -18.16 -6.76
CA SER A 130 13.51 -19.27 -7.38
C SER A 130 13.13 -20.55 -6.62
N PHE A 131 12.63 -21.53 -7.38
CA PHE A 131 12.32 -22.92 -7.06
C PHE A 131 10.88 -23.24 -6.62
#